data_AF-A0A3B0IXG6-F1
#
_entry.id   AF-A0A3B0IXG6-F1
#
_cell.length_a   1.000
_cell.length_b   1.000
_cell.length_c   1.000
_cell.angle_alpha   90.00
_cell.angle_beta   90.00
_cell.angle_gamma   90.00
#
_symmetry.space_group_name_H-M   'P 1'
#
loop_
_entity.id
_entity.type
_entity.pdbx_description
1 polymer ?
#
loop_
_entity_poly.entity_id
_entity_poly.type
_entity_poly.pdbx_seq_one_letter_code
_entity_poly.pdbx_strand_id
1 'polypeptide(L)'
;METENIIGGRGASDQEGGMAAMVYAGKIIKDFGLDEQYTLLVTGTVQEEDYDGLCWQYIIEESGIKPEFVVSTEPTDCQIYRGQRGRMEIRIDVQGISCHGSAPERGDNAIFKMGPILMELQ
;
A
#
# COMPACT_ATOMS: atom_id res chain seq x y z
N MET A 1 17.00 -4.77 -17.82
CA MET A 1 17.51 -5.77 -18.79
C MET A 1 17.34 -7.12 -18.16
N GLU A 2 16.72 -8.04 -18.87
CA GLU A 2 16.55 -9.44 -18.46
C GLU A 2 17.87 -10.21 -18.65
N THR A 3 18.15 -11.17 -17.78
CA THR A 3 19.33 -12.06 -17.84
C THR A 3 18.90 -13.48 -17.48
N GLU A 4 19.81 -14.46 -17.58
CA GLU A 4 19.54 -15.85 -17.18
C GLU A 4 19.02 -15.99 -15.74
N ASN A 5 19.41 -15.07 -14.84
CA ASN A 5 19.06 -15.13 -13.41
C ASN A 5 18.14 -13.99 -12.98
N ILE A 6 17.76 -13.08 -13.88
CA ILE A 6 17.00 -11.87 -13.54
C ILE A 6 15.92 -11.66 -14.57
N ILE A 7 14.67 -11.73 -14.13
CA ILE A 7 13.52 -11.36 -14.94
C ILE A 7 13.35 -9.84 -14.85
N GLY A 8 13.32 -9.16 -16.00
CA GLY A 8 13.18 -7.71 -16.06
C GLY A 8 11.78 -7.29 -16.52
N GLY A 9 11.18 -6.33 -15.83
CA GLY A 9 9.88 -5.76 -16.22
C GLY A 9 9.29 -4.92 -15.08
N ARG A 10 8.44 -3.95 -15.41
CA ARG A 10 7.54 -3.35 -14.42
C ARG A 10 6.57 -4.45 -13.98
N GLY A 11 6.34 -4.62 -12.68
CA GLY A 11 5.54 -5.76 -12.21
C GLY A 11 6.38 -6.95 -11.75
N ALA A 12 7.59 -7.14 -12.29
CA ALA A 12 8.32 -8.41 -12.14
C ALA A 12 8.62 -8.78 -10.67
N SER A 13 9.00 -7.81 -9.85
CA SER A 13 9.16 -7.99 -8.39
C SER A 13 7.85 -7.70 -7.66
N ASP A 14 7.27 -6.54 -7.96
CA ASP A 14 6.08 -5.98 -7.33
C ASP A 14 4.99 -5.81 -8.40
N GLN A 15 3.99 -6.69 -8.51
CA GLN A 15 3.73 -7.90 -7.70
C GLN A 15 3.46 -9.15 -8.56
N GLU A 16 3.77 -9.12 -9.86
CA GLU A 16 3.45 -10.20 -10.80
C GLU A 16 4.20 -11.50 -10.48
N GLY A 17 5.45 -11.40 -10.00
CA GLY A 17 6.24 -12.56 -9.59
C GLY A 17 5.62 -13.34 -8.44
N GLY A 18 5.13 -12.64 -7.42
CA GLY A 18 4.42 -13.26 -6.30
C GLY A 18 3.05 -13.80 -6.72
N MET A 19 2.32 -13.10 -7.59
CA MET A 19 1.08 -13.60 -8.18
C MET A 19 1.26 -14.94 -8.91
N ALA A 20 2.28 -15.04 -9.77
CA ALA A 20 2.61 -16.29 -10.45
C ALA A 20 2.91 -17.39 -9.43
N ALA A 21 3.73 -17.11 -8.42
CA ALA A 21 4.08 -18.08 -7.37
C ALA A 21 2.84 -18.60 -6.62
N MET A 22 1.87 -17.73 -6.29
CA MET A 22 0.63 -18.14 -5.61
C MET A 22 -0.20 -19.13 -6.43
N VAL A 23 -0.36 -18.89 -7.74
CA VAL A 23 -1.13 -19.78 -8.62
C VAL A 23 -0.47 -21.16 -8.73
N TYR A 24 0.86 -21.19 -8.90
CA TYR A 24 1.61 -22.45 -8.95
C TYR A 24 1.57 -23.19 -7.60
N ALA A 25 1.64 -22.47 -6.48
CA ALA A 25 1.48 -23.08 -5.15
C ALA A 25 0.11 -23.76 -5.01
N GLY A 26 -0.98 -23.11 -5.45
CA GLY A 26 -2.32 -23.71 -5.47
C GLY A 26 -2.39 -24.97 -6.32
N LYS A 27 -1.75 -24.97 -7.50
CA LYS A 27 -1.63 -26.18 -8.34
C LYS A 27 -0.89 -27.31 -7.61
N ILE A 28 0.26 -27.03 -7.02
CA ILE A 28 1.06 -28.03 -6.29
C ILE A 28 0.25 -28.61 -5.13
N ILE A 29 -0.39 -27.75 -4.33
CA ILE A 29 -1.28 -28.19 -3.24
C ILE A 29 -2.34 -29.16 -3.75
N LYS A 30 -2.95 -28.86 -4.90
CA LYS A 30 -3.98 -29.73 -5.49
C LYS A 30 -3.43 -31.04 -6.03
N ASP A 31 -2.30 -31.00 -6.74
CA ASP A 31 -1.66 -32.19 -7.31
C ASP A 31 -1.23 -33.19 -6.21
N PHE A 32 -0.85 -32.69 -5.02
CA PHE A 32 -0.47 -33.50 -3.87
C PHE A 32 -1.62 -33.81 -2.90
N GLY A 33 -2.83 -33.31 -3.14
CA GLY A 33 -4.01 -33.53 -2.28
C GLY A 33 -3.86 -32.92 -0.88
N LEU A 34 -3.22 -31.76 -0.76
CA LEU A 34 -2.92 -31.12 0.52
C LEU A 34 -4.01 -30.15 1.00
N ASP A 35 -5.20 -30.13 0.38
CA ASP A 35 -6.29 -29.19 0.61
C ASP A 35 -7.48 -29.78 1.40
N GLU A 36 -7.33 -30.94 2.04
CA GLU A 36 -8.45 -31.62 2.73
C GLU A 36 -8.97 -30.88 3.98
N GLN A 37 -8.12 -30.08 4.64
CA GLN A 37 -8.41 -29.50 5.95
C GLN A 37 -8.73 -28.00 5.92
N TYR A 38 -8.58 -27.35 4.77
CA TYR A 38 -8.75 -25.90 4.63
C TYR A 38 -9.17 -25.54 3.22
N THR A 39 -9.74 -24.35 3.06
CA THR A 39 -9.95 -23.75 1.74
C THR A 39 -8.81 -22.79 1.44
N LEU A 40 -8.10 -22.99 0.33
CA LEU A 40 -7.14 -22.02 -0.17
C LEU A 40 -7.84 -21.02 -1.08
N LEU A 41 -7.72 -19.73 -0.76
CA LEU A 41 -8.13 -18.65 -1.63
C LEU A 41 -6.88 -17.95 -2.17
N VAL A 42 -6.77 -17.87 -3.49
CA VAL A 42 -5.78 -17.02 -4.16
C VAL A 42 -6.52 -15.78 -4.65
N THR A 43 -6.04 -14.61 -4.25
CA THR A 43 -6.68 -13.34 -4.56
C THR A 43 -5.71 -12.42 -5.29
N GLY A 44 -6.11 -12.00 -6.48
CA GLY A 44 -5.52 -10.85 -7.17
C GLY A 44 -6.44 -9.64 -7.01
N THR A 45 -5.89 -8.56 -6.47
CA THR A 45 -6.60 -7.28 -6.34
C THR A 45 -6.08 -6.27 -7.35
N VAL A 46 -6.88 -5.25 -7.64
CA VAL A 46 -6.47 -4.08 -8.40
C VAL A 46 -6.36 -2.89 -7.47
N GLN A 47 -5.65 -1.84 -7.92
CA GLN A 47 -5.57 -0.54 -7.23
C GLN A 47 -4.86 -0.54 -5.86
N GLU A 48 -4.11 -1.59 -5.52
CA GLU A 48 -3.32 -1.60 -4.27
C GLU A 48 -2.37 -0.39 -4.19
N GLU A 49 -1.60 -0.17 -5.26
CA GLU A 49 -0.62 0.92 -5.41
C GLU A 49 -1.20 2.34 -5.25
N ASP A 50 -2.48 2.53 -5.58
CA ASP A 50 -3.17 3.82 -5.53
C ASP A 50 -4.02 3.99 -4.25
N TYR A 51 -4.46 2.88 -3.65
CA TYR A 51 -5.52 2.86 -2.64
C TYR A 51 -5.25 1.88 -1.50
N ASP A 52 -4.03 1.88 -0.94
CA ASP A 52 -3.56 1.34 0.36
C ASP A 52 -4.52 0.34 1.07
N GLY A 53 -4.90 -0.75 0.39
CA GLY A 53 -5.70 -1.84 0.94
C GLY A 53 -7.22 -1.69 1.01
N LEU A 54 -7.83 -0.69 0.34
CA LEU A 54 -9.29 -0.64 0.17
C LEU A 54 -9.84 -1.90 -0.53
N CYS A 55 -9.08 -2.47 -1.46
CA CYS A 55 -9.43 -3.73 -2.10
C CYS A 55 -9.55 -4.90 -1.09
N TRP A 56 -8.66 -4.96 -0.09
CA TRP A 56 -8.71 -5.96 0.97
C TRP A 56 -9.88 -5.72 1.92
N GLN A 57 -10.16 -4.46 2.25
CA GLN A 57 -11.32 -4.09 3.06
C GLN A 57 -12.63 -4.54 2.39
N TYR A 58 -12.77 -4.35 1.08
CA TYR A 58 -13.93 -4.81 0.32
C TYR A 58 -14.15 -6.34 0.42
N ILE A 59 -13.08 -7.13 0.33
CA ILE A 59 -13.17 -8.60 0.46
C ILE A 59 -13.73 -9.00 1.83
N ILE A 60 -13.32 -8.29 2.88
CA ILE A 60 -13.72 -8.58 4.25
C ILE A 60 -15.15 -8.10 4.54
N GLU A 61 -15.48 -6.87 4.13
CA GLU A 61 -16.71 -6.17 4.51
C GLU A 61 -17.87 -6.48 3.57
N GLU A 62 -17.62 -6.47 2.26
CA GLU A 62 -18.66 -6.62 1.24
C GLU A 62 -18.79 -8.07 0.77
N SER A 63 -17.65 -8.76 0.58
CA SER A 63 -17.68 -10.19 0.17
C SER A 63 -17.82 -11.15 1.36
N GLY A 64 -17.65 -10.66 2.59
CA GLY A 64 -17.78 -11.45 3.82
C GLY A 64 -16.71 -12.54 3.98
N ILE A 65 -15.63 -12.49 3.20
CA ILE A 65 -14.56 -13.50 3.24
C ILE A 65 -13.56 -13.09 4.33
N LYS A 66 -13.48 -13.91 5.38
CA LYS A 66 -12.60 -13.68 6.54
C LYS A 66 -11.70 -14.90 6.76
N PRO A 67 -10.51 -14.94 6.13
CA PRO A 67 -9.58 -16.05 6.30
C PRO A 67 -8.97 -16.08 7.71
N GLU A 68 -8.70 -17.27 8.23
CA GLU A 68 -8.02 -17.47 9.52
C GLU A 68 -6.52 -17.15 9.44
N PHE A 69 -5.95 -17.22 8.24
CA PHE A 69 -4.55 -16.95 7.97
C PHE A 69 -4.37 -16.34 6.58
N VAL A 70 -3.46 -15.37 6.46
CA VAL A 70 -3.16 -14.68 5.20
C VAL A 70 -1.66 -14.71 4.95
N VAL A 71 -1.28 -15.05 3.72
CA VAL A 71 0.08 -14.90 3.20
C VAL A 71 0.04 -13.82 2.13
N SER A 72 0.69 -12.69 2.38
CA SER A 72 0.94 -11.69 1.35
C SER A 72 2.26 -12.02 0.66
N THR A 73 2.28 -11.99 -0.68
CA THR A 73 3.45 -12.28 -1.49
C THR A 73 4.19 -11.04 -1.95
N GLU A 74 4.00 -9.92 -1.25
CA GLU A 74 4.80 -8.70 -1.45
C GLU A 74 6.31 -9.00 -1.36
N PRO A 75 7.15 -8.31 -2.15
CA PRO A 75 8.57 -8.58 -2.22
C PRO A 75 9.25 -8.16 -0.90
N THR A 76 9.65 -9.17 -0.13
CA THR A 76 10.27 -9.02 1.19
C THR A 76 11.72 -9.53 1.21
N ASP A 77 12.33 -9.75 0.04
CA ASP A 77 13.64 -10.42 -0.09
C ASP A 77 13.68 -11.77 0.65
N CYS A 78 12.61 -12.54 0.50
CA CYS A 78 12.36 -13.83 1.16
C CYS A 78 12.39 -13.78 2.70
N GLN A 79 12.19 -12.60 3.29
CA GLN A 79 12.03 -12.44 4.73
C GLN A 79 10.56 -12.58 5.15
N ILE A 80 10.31 -13.01 6.39
CA ILE A 80 8.94 -13.14 6.92
C ILE A 80 8.58 -11.91 7.73
N TYR A 81 7.66 -11.10 7.19
CA TYR A 81 7.14 -9.92 7.87
C TYR A 81 5.77 -10.25 8.48
N ARG A 82 5.56 -9.87 9.73
CA ARG A 82 4.35 -10.20 10.50
C ARG A 82 3.39 -9.02 10.67
N GLY A 83 3.75 -7.87 10.13
CA GLY A 83 2.97 -6.64 10.25
C GLY A 83 3.73 -5.45 9.70
N GLN A 84 3.01 -4.35 9.60
CA GLN A 84 3.49 -3.07 9.10
C GLN A 84 3.06 -1.95 10.04
N ARG A 85 3.76 -0.81 9.98
CA ARG A 85 3.36 0.38 10.72
C ARG A 85 2.13 0.99 10.06
N GLY A 86 1.21 1.51 10.86
CA GLY A 86 0.15 2.36 10.33
C GLY A 86 0.72 3.64 9.72
N ARG A 87 0.05 4.14 8.68
CA ARG A 87 0.31 5.43 8.03
C ARG A 87 -0.87 6.36 8.30
N MET A 88 -0.58 7.63 8.53
CA MET A 88 -1.56 8.70 8.56
C MET A 88 -0.98 9.88 7.79
N GLU A 89 -1.80 10.45 6.90
CA GLU A 89 -1.47 11.69 6.22
C GLU A 89 -2.31 12.83 6.81
N ILE A 90 -1.63 13.92 7.18
CA ILE A 90 -2.28 15.09 7.78
C ILE A 90 -2.05 16.27 6.85
N ARG A 91 -3.14 16.87 6.39
CA ARG A 91 -3.12 18.10 5.60
C ARG A 91 -3.51 19.29 6.47
N ILE A 92 -2.67 20.33 6.44
CA ILE A 92 -2.92 21.59 7.15
C ILE A 92 -2.92 22.72 6.12
N ASP A 93 -4.07 23.38 5.96
CA ASP A 93 -4.21 24.55 5.11
C ASP A 93 -4.28 25.81 5.98
N VAL A 94 -3.33 26.73 5.80
CA VAL A 94 -3.31 28.03 6.49
C VAL A 94 -3.66 29.13 5.50
N GLN A 95 -4.73 29.88 5.79
CA GLN A 95 -5.19 30.96 4.93
C GLN A 95 -4.67 32.33 5.36
N GLY A 96 -4.40 33.16 4.36
CA GLY A 96 -3.95 34.53 4.48
C GLY A 96 -4.72 35.47 3.55
N ILE A 97 -4.34 36.74 3.55
CA ILE A 97 -4.88 37.78 2.66
C ILE A 97 -3.76 38.26 1.76
N SER A 98 -3.94 38.11 0.45
CA SER A 98 -2.96 38.57 -0.55
C SER A 98 -2.90 40.10 -0.61
N CYS A 99 -1.70 40.65 -0.76
CA CYS A 99 -1.46 42.08 -0.92
C CYS A 99 -0.23 42.34 -1.81
N HIS A 100 -0.04 43.59 -2.23
CA HIS A 100 1.18 43.97 -2.94
C HIS A 100 2.37 43.96 -1.96
N GLY A 101 3.53 43.47 -2.38
CA GLY A 101 4.72 43.34 -1.49
C GLY A 101 5.21 44.67 -0.89
N SER A 102 4.85 45.80 -1.49
CA SER A 102 5.17 47.14 -0.96
C SER A 102 4.15 47.67 0.06
N ALA A 103 3.04 46.98 0.30
CA ALA A 103 1.99 47.36 1.25
C ALA A 103 1.57 46.16 2.12
N PRO A 104 2.52 45.55 2.86
CA PRO A 104 2.29 44.32 3.62
C PRO A 104 1.22 44.46 4.71
N GLU A 105 1.01 45.67 5.23
CA GLU A 105 -0.03 45.99 6.22
C GLU A 105 -1.46 45.77 5.72
N ARG A 106 -1.64 45.65 4.40
CA ARG A 106 -2.93 45.36 3.76
C ARG A 106 -3.21 43.88 3.58
N GLY A 107 -2.24 43.03 3.89
CA GLY A 107 -2.35 41.58 3.78
C GLY A 107 -2.22 40.87 5.11
N ASP A 108 -2.25 39.56 5.01
CA ASP A 108 -2.07 38.65 6.14
C ASP A 108 -1.32 37.42 5.64
N ASN A 109 -0.06 37.28 6.03
CA ASN A 109 0.84 36.32 5.41
C ASN A 109 0.64 34.92 6.03
N ALA A 110 0.08 34.01 5.23
CA ALA A 110 -0.11 32.61 5.61
C ALA A 110 1.19 31.91 6.02
N ILE A 111 2.35 32.31 5.48
CA ILE A 111 3.66 31.73 5.83
C ILE A 111 4.03 32.05 7.27
N PHE A 112 3.82 33.30 7.73
CA PHE A 112 4.11 33.67 9.12
C PHE A 112 3.18 32.97 10.11
N LYS A 113 1.93 32.72 9.71
CA LYS A 113 0.99 31.92 10.51
C LYS A 113 1.36 30.43 10.55
N MET A 114 1.89 29.89 9.46
CA MET A 114 2.35 28.49 9.39
C MET A 114 3.62 28.27 10.22
N GLY A 115 4.49 29.28 10.35
CA GLY A 115 5.73 29.23 11.12
C GLY A 115 5.62 28.57 12.50
N PRO A 116 4.78 29.05 13.44
CA PRO A 116 4.63 28.42 14.75
C PRO A 116 4.04 27.01 14.68
N ILE A 117 3.15 26.71 13.72
CA ILE A 117 2.58 25.36 13.56
C ILE A 117 3.69 24.37 13.20
N LEU A 118 4.58 24.72 12.27
CA LEU A 118 5.70 23.86 11.88
C LEU A 118 6.65 23.57 13.05
N MET A 119 6.88 24.56 13.91
CA MET A 119 7.77 24.39 15.07
C MET A 119 7.20 23.44 16.13
N GLU A 120 5.87 23.35 16.26
CA GLU A 120 5.21 22.43 17.20
C GLU A 120 5.10 20.99 16.67
N LEU A 121 5.36 20.77 15.38
CA LEU A 121 5.28 19.45 14.73
C LEU A 121 6.63 18.70 14.67
N GLN A 122 7.74 19.36 14.98
CA GLN A 122 9.08 18.76 15.07
C GLN A 122 9.28 18.03 16.40
#